data_AF-A0A1V5VS40-F1
#
_entry.id   AF-A0A1V5VS40-F1
#
_cell.length_a   1.000
_cell.length_b   1.000
_cell.length_c   1.000
_cell.angle_alpha   90.00
_cell.angle_beta   90.00
_cell.angle_gamma   90.00
#
_symmetry.space_group_name_H-M   'P 1'
#
loop_
_entity.id
_entity.type
_entity.pdbx_description
1 polymer ?
#
loop_
_entity_poly.entity_id
_entity_poly.type
_entity_poly.pdbx_seq_one_letter_code
_entity_poly.pdbx_strand_id
1 'polypeptide(L)'
;MYLFFPNTKVRFIAALFAGVVAGVLFQLFQMLYISGQIWISYYNAIYGSFAALPLLLLWLWASWSIILYGAEFAFSVQNIKNYEFESDVKNISRRYENFLFVLISSVIVKRFAEKLPAMNAEELSTNYNIPIRLVNRIVSKLLDAGIIVESISTVKKTEEIVYQPAIDIQHLTLAYLFEQIDGLGSENFKIDITHEHAQPWQATLFVQNSTQSYASSVLLKDL
;
A
#
# COMPACT_ATOMS: atom_id res chain seq x y z
N MET A 1 7.06 12.75 20.07
CA MET A 1 5.75 12.07 20.20
C MET A 1 5.27 11.50 18.86
N TYR A 2 5.16 12.30 17.79
CA TYR A 2 4.74 11.84 16.45
C TYR A 2 5.62 10.78 15.77
N LEU A 3 6.87 10.62 16.19
CA LEU A 3 7.77 9.58 15.67
C LEU A 3 7.67 8.24 16.43
N PHE A 4 7.18 8.27 17.68
CA PHE A 4 7.27 7.13 18.61
C PHE A 4 5.93 6.44 18.86
N PHE A 5 4.80 7.08 18.52
CA PHE A 5 3.45 6.55 18.77
C PHE A 5 2.69 5.96 17.56
N PRO A 6 3.03 6.17 16.27
CA PRO A 6 2.31 5.51 15.20
C PRO A 6 2.80 4.06 15.01
N ASN A 7 1.87 3.15 14.80
CA ASN A 7 2.11 1.75 14.37
C ASN A 7 2.58 1.66 12.89
N THR A 8 3.08 2.75 12.32
CA THR A 8 3.44 2.88 10.90
C THR A 8 4.71 3.72 10.76
N LYS A 9 5.58 3.36 9.81
CA LYS A 9 6.86 4.03 9.55
C LYS A 9 6.61 5.40 8.90
N VAL A 10 6.54 6.44 9.71
CA VAL A 10 6.32 7.83 9.29
C VAL A 10 7.66 8.45 8.84
N ARG A 11 7.74 8.97 7.60
CA ARG A 11 8.94 9.69 7.10
C ARG A 11 9.24 10.92 7.98
N PHE A 12 10.47 11.01 8.51
CA PHE A 12 10.92 12.06 9.46
C PHE A 12 10.59 13.49 9.03
N ILE A 13 10.68 13.78 7.73
CA ILE A 13 10.43 15.12 7.17
C ILE A 13 8.97 15.56 7.33
N ALA A 14 8.02 14.64 7.17
CA ALA A 14 6.60 14.95 7.35
C ALA A 14 6.24 15.07 8.84
N ALA A 15 6.89 14.30 9.72
CA ALA A 15 6.76 14.47 11.17
C ALA A 15 7.32 15.83 11.64
N LEU A 16 8.39 16.32 11.02
CA LEU A 16 8.98 17.62 11.32
C LEU A 16 8.06 18.76 10.86
N PHE A 17 7.50 18.69 9.66
CA PHE A 17 6.58 19.71 9.15
C PHE A 17 5.30 19.80 9.99
N ALA A 18 4.70 18.65 10.33
CA ALA A 18 3.55 18.61 11.23
C ALA A 18 3.90 19.10 12.65
N GLY A 19 5.10 18.78 13.15
CA GLY A 19 5.59 19.28 14.44
C GLY A 19 5.77 20.79 14.49
N VAL A 20 6.29 21.40 13.41
CA VAL A 20 6.43 22.87 13.30
C VAL A 20 5.05 23.54 13.28
N VAL A 21 4.12 23.04 12.46
CA VAL A 21 2.76 23.60 12.37
C VAL A 21 2.02 23.47 13.70
N ALA A 22 2.07 22.28 14.33
CA ALA A 22 1.47 22.06 15.65
C ALA A 22 2.12 22.94 16.73
N GLY A 23 3.43 23.11 16.70
CA GLY A 23 4.16 23.98 17.64
C GLY A 23 3.75 25.45 17.52
N VAL A 24 3.61 25.97 16.30
CA VAL A 24 3.15 27.36 16.07
C VAL A 24 1.72 27.55 16.56
N LEU A 25 0.83 26.60 16.26
CA LEU A 25 -0.56 26.64 16.74
C LEU A 25 -0.64 26.59 18.26
N PHE A 26 0.17 25.74 18.90
CA PHE A 26 0.23 25.63 20.35
C PHE A 26 0.74 26.94 20.99
N GLN A 27 1.77 27.55 20.41
CA GLN A 27 2.31 28.82 20.89
C GLN A 27 1.28 29.96 20.80
N LEU A 28 0.55 30.06 19.68
CA LEU A 28 -0.53 31.04 19.50
C LEU A 28 -1.66 30.81 20.50
N PHE A 29 -2.07 29.56 20.69
CA PHE A 29 -3.13 29.20 21.62
C PHE A 29 -2.72 29.49 23.07
N GLN A 30 -1.46 29.24 23.44
CA GLN A 30 -0.91 29.58 24.75
C GLN A 30 -0.96 31.09 25.01
N MET A 31 -0.59 31.92 24.02
CA MET A 31 -0.70 33.38 24.16
C MET A 31 -2.14 33.84 24.35
N LEU A 32 -3.08 33.28 23.58
CA LEU A 32 -4.52 33.58 23.71
C LEU A 32 -5.07 33.15 25.08
N TYR A 33 -4.66 31.99 25.57
CA TYR A 33 -5.07 31.49 26.88
C TYR A 33 -4.61 32.40 28.03
N ILE A 34 -3.32 32.79 28.03
CA ILE A 34 -2.76 33.67 29.05
C ILE A 34 -3.41 35.06 28.99
N SER A 35 -3.58 35.61 27.78
CA SER A 35 -4.20 36.93 27.59
C SER A 35 -5.68 36.91 27.99
N GLY A 36 -6.41 35.85 27.67
CA GLY A 36 -7.80 35.64 28.05
C GLY A 36 -7.98 35.47 29.56
N GLN A 37 -7.11 34.70 30.22
CA GLN A 37 -7.05 34.59 31.69
C GLN A 37 -6.90 35.95 32.36
N ILE A 38 -5.97 36.78 31.87
CA ILE A 38 -5.69 38.11 32.42
C ILE A 38 -6.90 39.03 32.22
N TRP A 39 -7.50 39.04 31.02
CA TRP A 39 -8.65 39.88 30.70
C TRP A 39 -9.89 39.54 31.53
N ILE A 40 -10.21 38.24 31.69
CA ILE A 40 -11.34 37.76 32.50
C ILE A 40 -11.12 38.07 33.99
N SER A 41 -9.89 37.94 34.47
CA SER A 41 -9.54 38.24 35.87
C SER A 41 -9.63 39.74 36.19
N TYR A 42 -9.41 40.61 35.20
CA TYR A 42 -9.51 42.06 35.35
C TYR A 42 -10.95 42.57 35.45
N TYR A 43 -11.90 41.91 34.76
CA TYR A 43 -13.30 42.38 34.71
C TYR A 43 -14.16 41.93 35.90
N ASN A 44 -13.83 40.85 36.63
CA ASN A 44 -14.50 40.45 37.87
C ASN A 44 -13.72 39.37 38.65
N ALA A 45 -13.00 39.76 39.71
CA ALA A 45 -12.15 38.85 40.51
C ALA A 45 -12.89 37.64 41.13
N ILE A 46 -14.17 37.78 41.46
CA ILE A 46 -15.00 36.68 42.02
C ILE A 46 -15.30 35.62 40.96
N TYR A 47 -15.57 36.04 39.72
CA TYR A 47 -15.85 35.13 38.61
C TYR A 47 -14.57 34.57 37.96
N GLY A 48 -13.42 35.24 38.13
CA GLY A 48 -12.12 34.78 37.62
C GLY A 48 -11.67 33.44 38.19
N SER A 49 -11.87 33.22 39.50
CA SER A 49 -11.50 31.95 40.15
C SER A 49 -12.38 30.77 39.70
N PHE A 50 -13.69 31.01 39.50
CA PHE A 50 -14.60 30.00 38.97
C PHE A 50 -14.34 29.71 37.49
N ALA A 51 -14.01 30.74 36.69
CA ALA A 51 -13.71 30.61 35.27
C ALA A 51 -12.41 29.85 34.99
N ALA A 52 -11.47 29.76 35.95
CA ALA A 52 -10.21 29.06 35.77
C ALA A 52 -10.40 27.57 35.39
N LEU A 53 -11.37 26.89 35.99
CA LEU A 53 -11.59 25.45 35.76
C LEU A 53 -12.22 25.16 34.38
N PRO A 54 -13.29 25.84 33.93
CA PRO A 54 -13.76 25.76 32.55
C PRO A 54 -12.70 26.18 31.51
N LEU A 55 -11.89 27.22 31.79
CA LEU A 55 -10.83 27.64 30.86
C LEU A 55 -9.73 26.58 30.75
N LEU A 56 -9.36 25.95 31.86
CA LEU A 56 -8.39 24.85 31.88
C LEU A 56 -8.89 23.64 31.10
N LEU A 57 -10.19 23.30 31.21
CA LEU A 57 -10.80 22.24 30.42
C LEU A 57 -10.79 22.55 28.92
N LEU A 58 -11.09 23.80 28.54
CA LEU A 58 -11.02 24.26 27.16
C LEU A 58 -9.57 24.21 26.65
N TRP A 59 -8.61 24.59 27.48
CA TRP A 59 -7.19 24.54 27.14
C TRP A 59 -6.70 23.11 26.90
N LEU A 60 -7.07 22.18 27.77
CA LEU A 60 -6.78 20.76 27.58
C LEU A 60 -7.44 20.25 26.30
N TRP A 61 -8.73 20.48 26.12
CA TRP A 61 -9.46 20.04 24.93
C TRP A 61 -8.78 20.52 23.64
N ALA A 62 -8.49 21.81 23.54
CA ALA A 62 -7.83 22.39 22.37
C ALA A 62 -6.40 21.84 22.17
N SER A 63 -5.63 21.66 23.24
CA SER A 63 -4.27 21.09 23.16
C SER A 63 -4.29 19.67 22.60
N TRP A 64 -5.20 18.83 23.11
CA TRP A 64 -5.38 17.47 22.62
C TRP A 64 -5.89 17.42 21.18
N SER A 65 -6.83 18.29 20.82
CA SER A 65 -7.30 18.42 19.43
C SER A 65 -6.18 18.83 18.48
N ILE A 66 -5.34 19.81 18.82
CA ILE A 66 -4.19 20.21 18.00
C ILE A 66 -3.24 19.03 17.79
N ILE A 67 -3.00 18.25 18.86
CA ILE A 67 -2.12 17.07 18.77
C ILE A 67 -2.70 16.03 17.81
N LEU A 68 -3.98 15.69 17.96
CA LEU A 68 -4.67 14.70 17.13
C LEU A 68 -4.79 15.14 15.67
N TYR A 69 -5.19 16.38 15.41
CA TYR A 69 -5.25 16.92 14.05
C TYR A 69 -3.86 16.99 13.41
N GLY A 70 -2.82 17.32 14.18
CA GLY A 70 -1.43 17.28 13.71
C GLY A 70 -0.98 15.87 13.29
N ALA A 71 -1.39 14.83 14.04
CA ALA A 71 -1.13 13.44 13.68
C ALA A 71 -1.86 13.04 12.40
N GLU A 72 -3.14 13.37 12.31
CA GLU A 72 -3.99 13.06 11.16
C GLU A 72 -3.51 13.79 9.89
N PHE A 73 -3.08 15.04 10.02
CA PHE A 73 -2.50 15.82 8.94
C PHE A 73 -1.16 15.22 8.46
N ALA A 74 -0.28 14.83 9.40
CA ALA A 74 0.98 14.16 9.05
C ALA A 74 0.73 12.85 8.29
N PHE A 75 -0.25 12.06 8.74
CA PHE A 75 -0.67 10.83 8.07
C PHE A 75 -1.25 11.12 6.68
N SER A 76 -2.12 12.12 6.56
CA SER A 76 -2.74 12.53 5.30
C SER A 76 -1.70 13.00 4.28
N VAL A 77 -0.75 13.84 4.68
CA VAL A 77 0.35 14.31 3.81
C VAL A 77 1.22 13.16 3.32
N GLN A 78 1.44 12.13 4.15
CA GLN A 78 2.16 10.93 3.72
C GLN A 78 1.36 10.04 2.77
N ASN A 79 0.04 9.96 2.99
CA ASN A 79 -0.83 9.07 2.24
C ASN A 79 -1.48 9.73 1.00
N ILE A 80 -1.36 11.05 0.80
CA ILE A 80 -1.88 11.75 -0.39
C ILE A 80 -1.31 11.16 -1.70
N LYS A 81 -0.02 10.79 -1.73
CA LYS A 81 0.56 10.09 -2.89
C LYS A 81 -0.04 8.71 -3.14
N ASN A 82 -0.59 8.06 -2.11
CA ASN A 82 -1.29 6.80 -2.27
C ASN A 82 -2.75 7.01 -2.67
N TYR A 83 -3.38 8.11 -2.27
CA TYR A 83 -4.80 8.39 -2.49
C TYR A 83 -5.14 8.77 -3.95
N GLU A 84 -4.24 9.48 -4.64
CA GLU A 84 -4.41 9.91 -6.03
C GLU A 84 -4.55 8.73 -7.01
N PHE A 85 -4.16 7.51 -6.60
CA PHE A 85 -4.29 6.30 -7.40
C PHE A 85 -5.51 5.40 -7.03
N GLU A 86 -6.40 5.80 -6.12
CA GLU A 86 -7.56 4.95 -5.75
C GLU A 86 -8.57 4.73 -6.87
N SER A 87 -8.92 5.77 -7.60
CA SER A 87 -9.89 5.67 -8.69
C SER A 87 -9.36 4.80 -9.82
N ASP A 88 -8.08 4.96 -10.14
CA ASP A 88 -7.45 4.30 -11.28
C ASP A 88 -7.12 2.84 -10.98
N VAL A 89 -6.71 2.51 -9.74
CA VAL A 89 -6.44 1.13 -9.30
C VAL A 89 -7.71 0.26 -9.26
N LYS A 90 -8.87 0.85 -8.94
CA LYS A 90 -10.15 0.12 -8.92
C LYS A 90 -10.62 -0.29 -10.32
N ASN A 91 -10.26 0.48 -11.35
CA ASN A 91 -10.82 0.33 -12.70
C ASN A 91 -9.78 -0.05 -13.77
N ILE A 92 -8.64 -0.63 -13.40
CA ILE A 92 -7.68 -1.09 -14.41
C ILE A 92 -8.32 -2.15 -15.32
N SER A 93 -8.02 -2.07 -16.61
CA SER A 93 -8.45 -3.10 -17.55
C SER A 93 -7.77 -4.44 -17.25
N ARG A 94 -8.46 -5.56 -17.57
CA ARG A 94 -7.87 -6.91 -17.46
C ARG A 94 -6.57 -7.04 -18.26
N ARG A 95 -6.47 -6.37 -19.41
CA ARG A 95 -5.24 -6.34 -20.23
C ARG A 95 -4.06 -5.71 -19.48
N TYR A 96 -4.31 -4.61 -18.79
CA TYR A 96 -3.28 -3.95 -17.99
C TYR A 96 -2.93 -4.76 -16.74
N GLU A 97 -3.92 -5.42 -16.12
CA GLU A 97 -3.67 -6.37 -15.03
C GLU A 97 -2.74 -7.51 -15.48
N ASN A 98 -3.03 -8.12 -16.63
CA ASN A 98 -2.20 -9.16 -17.24
C ASN A 98 -0.79 -8.68 -17.55
N PHE A 99 -0.64 -7.46 -18.09
CA PHE A 99 0.67 -6.85 -18.29
C PHE A 99 1.46 -6.73 -16.99
N LEU A 100 0.83 -6.33 -15.88
CA LEU A 100 1.49 -6.17 -14.59
C LEU A 100 1.92 -7.51 -13.97
N PHE A 101 1.13 -8.58 -14.15
CA PHE A 101 1.56 -9.92 -13.75
C PHE A 101 2.86 -10.31 -14.45
N VAL A 102 2.93 -10.09 -15.76
CA VAL A 102 4.13 -10.38 -16.56
C VAL A 102 5.29 -9.49 -16.16
N LEU A 103 5.08 -8.18 -16.03
CA LEU A 103 6.13 -7.22 -15.67
C LEU A 103 6.74 -7.52 -14.29
N ILE A 104 5.90 -7.70 -13.27
CA ILE A 104 6.39 -7.91 -11.89
C ILE A 104 7.09 -9.27 -11.80
N SER A 105 6.52 -10.32 -12.38
CA SER A 105 7.16 -11.64 -12.38
C SER A 105 8.46 -11.66 -13.18
N SER A 106 8.52 -11.03 -14.36
CA SER A 106 9.75 -10.98 -15.17
C SER A 106 10.87 -10.23 -14.44
N VAL A 107 10.56 -9.13 -13.76
CA VAL A 107 11.51 -8.39 -12.93
C VAL A 107 12.07 -9.26 -11.81
N ILE A 108 11.22 -9.97 -11.07
CA ILE A 108 11.65 -10.84 -9.97
C ILE A 108 12.53 -11.98 -10.50
N VAL A 109 12.10 -12.64 -11.58
CA VAL A 109 12.81 -13.77 -12.20
C VAL A 109 14.16 -13.34 -12.78
N LYS A 110 14.21 -12.20 -13.50
CA LYS A 110 15.45 -11.65 -14.06
C LYS A 110 16.48 -11.35 -12.99
N ARG A 111 16.05 -10.66 -11.92
CA ARG A 111 16.94 -10.34 -10.80
C ARG A 111 17.51 -11.58 -10.14
N PHE A 112 16.68 -12.61 -9.98
CA PHE A 112 17.13 -13.90 -9.47
C PHE A 112 18.16 -14.55 -10.40
N ALA A 113 17.90 -14.59 -11.71
CA ALA A 113 18.84 -15.13 -12.71
C ALA A 113 20.19 -14.39 -12.72
N GLU A 114 20.16 -13.06 -12.56
CA GLU A 114 21.34 -12.19 -12.53
C GLU A 114 22.02 -12.13 -11.15
N LYS A 115 21.53 -12.87 -10.15
CA LYS A 115 22.05 -12.88 -8.76
C LYS A 115 22.00 -11.50 -8.09
N LEU A 116 21.05 -10.66 -8.50
CA LEU A 116 20.79 -9.36 -7.89
C LEU A 116 19.94 -9.52 -6.63
N PRO A 117 20.02 -8.57 -5.68
CA PRO A 117 19.20 -8.64 -4.46
C PRO A 117 17.71 -8.58 -4.80
N ALA A 118 16.93 -9.46 -4.16
CA ALA A 118 15.48 -9.50 -4.29
C ALA A 118 14.83 -8.18 -3.85
N MET A 119 13.72 -7.82 -4.50
CA MET A 119 13.01 -6.57 -4.25
C MET A 119 11.82 -6.77 -3.31
N ASN A 120 11.53 -5.73 -2.52
CA ASN A 120 10.29 -5.65 -1.74
C ASN A 120 9.18 -4.92 -2.54
N ALA A 121 7.96 -4.89 -2.01
CA ALA A 121 6.82 -4.26 -2.70
C ALA A 121 6.99 -2.74 -2.86
N GLU A 122 7.63 -2.06 -1.90
CA GLU A 122 7.88 -0.61 -1.94
C GLU A 122 8.87 -0.24 -3.05
N GLU A 123 9.89 -1.07 -3.26
CA GLU A 123 10.88 -0.94 -4.33
C GLU A 123 10.25 -1.20 -5.69
N LEU A 124 9.43 -2.24 -5.83
CA LEU A 124 8.68 -2.49 -7.06
C LEU A 124 7.76 -1.31 -7.40
N SER A 125 7.09 -0.74 -6.39
CA SER A 125 6.25 0.44 -6.57
C SER A 125 7.05 1.67 -7.01
N THR A 126 8.16 1.94 -6.33
CA THR A 126 8.96 3.15 -6.56
C THR A 126 9.75 3.09 -7.87
N ASN A 127 10.36 1.94 -8.19
CA ASN A 127 11.23 1.79 -9.34
C ASN A 127 10.48 1.72 -10.68
N TYR A 128 9.25 1.20 -10.66
CA TYR A 128 8.43 1.02 -11.87
C TYR A 128 7.25 2.01 -11.93
N ASN A 129 7.19 2.98 -11.01
CA ASN A 129 6.11 3.96 -10.88
C ASN A 129 4.71 3.33 -10.83
N ILE A 130 4.61 2.16 -10.20
CA ILE A 130 3.35 1.44 -10.04
C ILE A 130 2.77 1.79 -8.67
N PRO A 131 1.48 2.14 -8.53
CA PRO A 131 0.88 2.39 -7.23
C PRO A 131 1.03 1.20 -6.30
N ILE A 132 1.48 1.43 -5.05
CA ILE A 132 1.81 0.35 -4.10
C ILE A 132 0.67 -0.65 -3.88
N ARG A 133 -0.58 -0.18 -3.93
CA ARG A 133 -1.77 -1.04 -3.81
C ARG A 133 -1.93 -2.01 -4.96
N LEU A 134 -1.59 -1.55 -6.17
CA LEU A 134 -1.61 -2.39 -7.35
C LEU A 134 -0.52 -3.45 -7.26
N VAL A 135 0.69 -3.06 -6.86
CA VAL A 135 1.79 -3.99 -6.59
C VAL A 135 1.36 -5.04 -5.58
N ASN A 136 0.86 -4.64 -4.42
CA ASN A 136 0.42 -5.57 -3.37
C ASN A 136 -0.69 -6.51 -3.85
N ARG A 137 -1.66 -6.01 -4.65
CA ARG A 137 -2.71 -6.85 -5.23
C ARG A 137 -2.16 -7.89 -6.20
N ILE A 138 -1.25 -7.50 -7.08
CA ILE A 138 -0.62 -8.40 -8.05
C ILE A 138 0.28 -9.41 -7.35
N VAL A 139 1.12 -8.95 -6.42
CA VAL A 139 2.01 -9.80 -5.61
C VAL A 139 1.23 -10.81 -4.79
N SER A 140 0.13 -10.41 -4.14
CA SER A 140 -0.74 -11.34 -3.39
C SER A 140 -1.22 -12.47 -4.29
N LYS A 141 -1.74 -12.15 -5.48
CA LYS A 141 -2.19 -13.17 -6.43
C LYS A 141 -1.05 -14.05 -6.96
N LEU A 142 0.15 -13.51 -7.14
CA LEU A 142 1.33 -14.30 -7.54
C LEU A 142 1.81 -15.24 -6.44
N LEU A 143 1.68 -14.83 -5.16
CA LEU A 143 1.94 -15.69 -3.99
C LEU A 143 0.90 -16.81 -3.91
N ASP A 144 -0.38 -16.47 -4.05
CA ASP A 144 -1.47 -17.45 -4.05
C ASP A 144 -1.34 -18.46 -5.20
N ALA A 145 -0.89 -18.01 -6.37
CA ALA A 145 -0.60 -18.85 -7.53
C ALA A 145 0.71 -19.65 -7.42
N GLY A 146 1.51 -19.46 -6.35
CA GLY A 146 2.78 -20.15 -6.17
C GLY A 146 3.83 -19.80 -7.23
N ILE A 147 3.75 -18.62 -7.85
CA ILE A 147 4.76 -18.13 -8.82
C ILE A 147 5.95 -17.54 -8.08
N ILE A 148 5.71 -16.85 -6.97
CA ILE A 148 6.72 -16.23 -6.11
C ILE A 148 6.53 -16.66 -4.66
N VAL A 149 7.56 -16.49 -3.84
CA VAL A 149 7.56 -16.71 -2.40
C VAL A 149 8.13 -15.50 -1.66
N GLU A 150 7.67 -15.32 -0.41
CA GLU A 150 8.25 -14.38 0.53
C GLU A 150 9.55 -14.93 1.12
N SER A 151 10.57 -14.09 1.15
CA SER A 151 11.86 -14.35 1.79
C SER A 151 12.23 -13.14 2.64
N ILE A 152 13.03 -13.36 3.68
CA ILE A 152 13.64 -12.27 4.44
C ILE A 152 14.93 -11.86 3.74
N SER A 153 15.13 -10.55 3.55
CA SER A 153 16.39 -10.06 2.96
C SER A 153 17.55 -10.30 3.92
N THR A 154 18.55 -11.05 3.48
CA THR A 154 19.80 -11.28 4.24
C THR A 154 20.88 -10.24 3.94
N VAL A 155 20.73 -9.47 2.86
CA VAL A 155 21.72 -8.50 2.37
C VAL A 155 21.48 -7.11 2.99
N LYS A 156 20.24 -6.78 3.31
CA LYS A 156 19.88 -5.49 3.90
C LYS A 156 19.99 -5.56 5.42
N LYS A 157 20.38 -4.45 6.05
CA LYS A 157 20.47 -4.32 7.52
C LYS A 157 19.10 -4.43 8.22
N THR A 158 18.02 -4.32 7.46
CA THR A 158 16.63 -4.37 7.92
C THR A 158 16.01 -5.71 7.50
N GLU A 159 15.30 -6.36 8.43
CA GLU A 159 14.47 -7.54 8.17
C GLU A 159 13.25 -7.13 7.32
N GLU A 160 13.48 -7.00 6.02
CA GLU A 160 12.45 -6.67 5.03
C GLU A 160 12.00 -7.92 4.28
N ILE A 161 10.69 -8.03 4.07
CA ILE A 161 10.08 -9.05 3.21
C ILE A 161 10.41 -8.70 1.75
N VAL A 162 11.02 -9.64 1.06
CA VAL A 162 11.40 -9.56 -0.36
C VAL A 162 10.87 -10.78 -1.10
N TYR A 163 10.70 -10.65 -2.42
CA TYR A 163 10.10 -11.70 -3.24
C TYR A 163 11.12 -12.40 -4.14
N GLN A 164 11.01 -13.72 -4.23
CA GLN A 164 11.83 -14.56 -5.11
C GLN A 164 10.95 -15.55 -5.88
N PRO A 165 11.40 -16.09 -7.02
CA PRO A 165 10.69 -17.16 -7.72
C PRO A 165 10.47 -18.38 -6.82
N ALA A 166 9.26 -18.94 -6.83
CA ALA A 166 8.92 -20.12 -6.03
C ALA A 166 9.45 -21.43 -6.65
N ILE A 167 9.63 -21.42 -7.97
CA ILE A 167 10.02 -22.57 -8.78
C ILE A 167 11.22 -22.22 -9.66
N ASP A 168 11.78 -23.24 -10.30
CA ASP A 168 12.90 -23.06 -11.23
C ASP A 168 12.53 -22.09 -12.37
N ILE A 169 13.36 -21.06 -12.53
CA ILE A 169 13.24 -20.01 -13.53
C ILE A 169 13.26 -20.52 -14.98
N GLN A 170 13.76 -21.74 -15.22
CA GLN A 170 13.74 -22.38 -16.55
C GLN A 170 12.36 -22.94 -16.92
N HIS A 171 11.47 -23.12 -15.94
CA HIS A 171 10.12 -23.61 -16.15
C HIS A 171 9.07 -22.49 -16.05
N LEU A 172 9.48 -21.29 -15.62
CA LEU A 172 8.64 -20.10 -15.57
C LEU A 172 8.45 -19.49 -16.96
N THR A 173 7.51 -20.03 -17.70
CA THR A 173 7.06 -19.52 -19.00
C THR A 173 5.87 -18.57 -18.85
N LEU A 174 5.60 -17.76 -19.88
CA LEU A 174 4.42 -16.91 -19.95
C LEU A 174 3.13 -17.73 -19.89
N ALA A 175 3.11 -18.90 -20.53
CA ALA A 175 1.99 -19.84 -20.49
C ALA A 175 1.75 -20.35 -19.07
N TYR A 176 2.81 -20.82 -18.40
CA TYR A 176 2.71 -21.33 -17.03
C TYR A 176 2.18 -20.26 -16.06
N LEU A 177 2.67 -19.02 -16.19
CA LEU A 177 2.20 -17.91 -15.36
C LEU A 177 0.69 -17.68 -15.50
N PHE A 178 0.15 -17.62 -16.72
CA PHE A 178 -1.27 -17.38 -16.91
C PHE A 178 -2.11 -18.60 -16.57
N GLU A 179 -1.63 -19.81 -16.79
CA GLU A 179 -2.30 -21.03 -16.36
C GLU A 179 -2.50 -21.06 -14.84
N GLN A 180 -1.46 -20.70 -14.06
CA GLN A 180 -1.59 -20.63 -12.60
C GLN A 180 -2.50 -19.47 -12.15
N ILE A 181 -2.41 -18.31 -12.78
CA ILE A 181 -3.23 -17.13 -12.40
C ILE A 181 -4.70 -17.31 -12.77
N ASP A 182 -5.00 -17.83 -13.96
CA ASP A 182 -6.37 -18.03 -14.42
C ASP A 182 -7.02 -19.22 -13.72
N GLY A 183 -6.23 -20.20 -13.24
CA GLY A 183 -6.69 -21.29 -12.38
C GLY A 183 -6.96 -20.89 -10.93
N LEU A 184 -6.67 -19.65 -10.51
CA LEU A 184 -6.99 -19.18 -9.16
C LEU A 184 -8.50 -19.01 -8.97
N GLY A 185 -9.06 -19.74 -8.02
CA GLY A 185 -10.44 -19.58 -7.59
C GLY A 185 -11.15 -20.92 -7.41
N SER A 186 -12.47 -20.86 -7.32
CA SER A 186 -13.32 -22.05 -7.28
C SER A 186 -14.07 -22.16 -8.60
N GLU A 187 -13.94 -23.30 -9.27
CA GLU A 187 -14.82 -23.70 -10.38
C GLU A 187 -15.91 -24.68 -9.92
N ASN A 188 -16.00 -24.93 -8.60
CA ASN A 188 -16.96 -25.87 -7.98
C ASN A 188 -18.39 -25.32 -7.90
N PHE A 189 -18.89 -24.78 -9.00
CA PHE A 189 -20.28 -24.39 -9.15
C PHE A 189 -21.09 -25.52 -9.77
N LYS A 190 -22.38 -25.62 -9.44
CA LYS A 190 -23.31 -26.61 -10.03
C LYS A 190 -23.75 -26.18 -11.43
N ILE A 191 -22.79 -25.92 -12.32
CA ILE A 191 -23.01 -25.59 -13.72
C ILE A 191 -22.46 -26.74 -14.54
N ASP A 192 -23.28 -27.37 -15.37
CA ASP A 192 -22.82 -28.47 -16.23
C ASP A 192 -22.07 -27.92 -17.45
N ILE A 193 -20.76 -27.76 -17.28
CA ILE A 193 -19.83 -27.37 -18.35
C ILE A 193 -19.49 -28.53 -19.30
N THR A 194 -19.94 -29.76 -19.01
CA THR A 194 -19.59 -30.96 -19.78
C THR A 194 -20.62 -31.31 -20.83
N HIS A 195 -21.92 -31.09 -20.55
CA HIS A 195 -23.00 -31.37 -21.49
C HIS A 195 -23.84 -30.12 -21.79
N GLU A 196 -24.53 -29.56 -20.79
CA GLU A 196 -25.49 -28.45 -21.00
C GLU A 196 -24.84 -27.17 -21.54
N HIS A 197 -23.68 -26.78 -20.98
CA HIS A 197 -22.94 -25.57 -21.36
C HIS A 197 -21.55 -25.88 -21.94
N ALA A 198 -21.41 -27.04 -22.57
CA ALA A 198 -20.15 -27.46 -23.20
C ALA A 198 -19.68 -26.48 -24.27
N GLN A 199 -20.57 -26.00 -25.14
CA GLN A 199 -20.19 -25.13 -26.25
C GLN A 199 -19.62 -23.77 -25.77
N PRO A 200 -20.27 -23.01 -24.87
CA PRO A 200 -19.69 -21.80 -24.30
C PRO A 200 -18.33 -22.04 -23.62
N TRP A 201 -18.20 -23.13 -22.84
CA TRP A 201 -16.95 -23.45 -22.16
C TRP A 201 -15.80 -23.74 -23.13
N GLN A 202 -16.06 -24.54 -24.16
CA GLN A 202 -15.08 -24.85 -25.21
C GLN A 202 -14.66 -23.59 -25.99
N ALA A 203 -15.59 -22.65 -26.23
CA ALA A 203 -15.24 -21.38 -26.86
C ALA A 203 -14.27 -20.55 -26.00
N THR A 204 -14.44 -20.54 -24.68
CA THR A 204 -13.52 -19.88 -23.74
C THR A 204 -12.13 -20.54 -23.74
N LEU A 205 -12.08 -21.88 -23.65
CA LEU A 205 -10.82 -22.62 -23.70
C LEU A 205 -10.09 -22.46 -25.03
N PHE A 206 -10.82 -22.39 -26.14
CA PHE A 206 -10.22 -22.17 -27.46
C PHE A 206 -9.47 -20.84 -27.53
N VAL A 207 -10.05 -19.76 -27.00
CA VAL A 207 -9.41 -18.44 -26.96
C VAL A 207 -8.12 -18.49 -26.13
N GLN A 208 -8.14 -19.14 -24.96
CA GLN A 208 -6.95 -19.30 -24.13
C GLN A 208 -5.86 -20.11 -24.84
N ASN A 209 -6.22 -21.30 -25.35
CA ASN A 209 -5.29 -22.22 -26.00
C ASN A 209 -4.68 -21.66 -27.30
N SER A 210 -5.37 -20.77 -28.00
CA SER A 210 -4.86 -20.14 -29.23
C SER A 210 -3.55 -19.35 -29.04
N THR A 211 -3.26 -18.94 -27.81
CA THR A 211 -2.05 -18.18 -27.45
C THR A 211 -0.94 -19.05 -26.80
N GLN A 212 -1.24 -20.31 -26.51
CA GLN A 212 -0.40 -21.20 -25.70
C GLN A 212 0.93 -21.56 -26.36
N SER A 213 0.96 -21.79 -27.68
CA SER A 213 2.18 -22.19 -28.40
C SER A 213 3.27 -21.13 -28.37
N TYR A 214 2.91 -19.85 -28.48
CA TYR A 214 3.87 -18.75 -28.33
C TYR A 214 4.26 -18.58 -26.87
N ALA A 215 3.28 -18.51 -25.97
CA ALA A 215 3.50 -18.24 -24.55
C ALA A 215 4.32 -19.33 -23.84
N SER A 216 4.24 -20.58 -24.28
CA SER A 216 5.03 -21.70 -23.72
C SER A 216 6.51 -21.64 -24.10
N SER A 217 6.85 -20.98 -25.21
CA SER A 217 8.26 -20.81 -25.62
C SER A 217 8.96 -19.62 -24.96
N VAL A 218 8.18 -18.68 -24.41
CA VAL A 218 8.70 -17.42 -23.85
C VAL A 218 8.90 -17.58 -22.35
N LEU A 219 10.16 -17.54 -21.91
CA LEU A 219 10.50 -17.55 -20.49
C LEU A 219 10.38 -16.16 -19.89
N LEU A 220 9.92 -16.06 -18.65
CA LEU A 220 9.78 -14.79 -17.94
C LEU A 220 11.13 -14.08 -17.74
N LYS A 221 12.24 -14.83 -17.65
CA LYS A 221 13.58 -14.25 -17.55
C LYS A 221 14.04 -13.53 -18.82
N ASP A 222 13.43 -13.83 -19.98
CA ASP A 222 13.85 -13.28 -21.27
C ASP A 222 13.05 -12.01 -21.65
N LEU A 223 11.98 -11.70 -20.91
CA LEU A 223 11.07 -10.56 -21.09
C LEU A 223 11.49 -9.33 -20.31
#